data_AF-E2C9P5-F1
#
_entry.id   AF-E2C9P5-F1
#
_cell.length_a   1.000
_cell.length_b   1.000
_cell.length_c   1.000
_cell.angle_alpha   90.00
_cell.angle_beta   90.00
_cell.angle_gamma   90.00
#
_symmetry.space_group_name_H-M   'P 1'
#
loop_
_entity.id
_entity.type
_entity.pdbx_description
1 polymer ?
#
loop_
_entity_poly.entity_id
_entity_poly.type
_entity_poly.pdbx_seq_one_letter_code
_entity_poly.pdbx_strand_id
1 'polypeptide(L)'
;FDSGSVCIEFMSQTLPNSVIIWRSIIDIKPYFPSIRICYNCGRLGHIAKVCKSSKRCLNCSEMHDSVEGNCTNKKKCVNCSGPHSASDRSC
;
A
#
# COMPACT_ATOMS: atom_id res chain seq x y z
N PHE A 1 10.51 -7.71 -13.57
CA PHE A 1 10.68 -7.95 -12.13
C PHE A 1 10.09 -9.31 -11.84
N ASP A 2 10.96 -10.33 -11.91
CA ASP A 2 10.61 -11.73 -11.71
C ASP A 2 10.72 -12.01 -10.20
N SER A 3 9.62 -11.86 -9.48
CA SER A 3 9.59 -12.23 -8.07
C SER A 3 9.49 -13.75 -7.99
N GLY A 4 10.53 -14.42 -7.47
CA GLY A 4 10.58 -15.87 -7.23
C GLY A 4 9.64 -16.36 -6.12
N SER A 5 8.43 -15.81 -6.05
CA SER A 5 7.41 -16.10 -5.05
C SER A 5 6.06 -16.26 -5.74
N VAL A 6 5.28 -17.25 -5.31
CA VAL A 6 3.96 -17.56 -5.87
C VAL A 6 2.91 -17.30 -4.79
N CYS A 7 1.81 -16.65 -5.17
CA CYS A 7 0.63 -16.51 -4.30
C CYS A 7 -0.29 -17.71 -4.53
N ILE A 8 -0.68 -18.39 -3.46
CA ILE A 8 -1.55 -19.56 -3.50
C ILE A 8 -2.79 -19.25 -2.66
N GLU A 9 -3.97 -19.51 -3.20
CA GLU A 9 -5.24 -19.36 -2.50
C GLU A 9 -5.71 -20.72 -1.96
N PHE A 10 -6.11 -20.76 -0.70
CA PHE A 10 -6.63 -21.96 -0.04
C PHE A 10 -8.14 -21.81 0.16
N MET A 11 -8.90 -22.84 -0.18
CA MET A 11 -10.34 -22.90 0.12
C MET A 11 -10.63 -23.17 1.61
N SER A 12 -9.59 -23.43 2.42
CA SER A 12 -9.68 -23.64 3.86
C SER A 12 -9.82 -22.31 4.60
N GLN A 13 -10.48 -22.33 5.76
CA GLN A 13 -10.56 -21.17 6.66
C GLN A 13 -9.29 -20.96 7.50
N THR A 14 -8.42 -21.96 7.56
CA THR A 14 -7.16 -21.92 8.32
C THR A 14 -5.97 -22.01 7.37
N LEU A 15 -4.98 -21.14 7.59
CA LEU A 15 -3.72 -21.15 6.83
C LEU A 15 -2.82 -22.28 7.37
N PRO A 16 -2.40 -23.24 6.54
CA PRO A 16 -1.45 -24.26 6.96
C PRO A 16 -0.04 -23.66 7.09
N ASN A 17 0.75 -24.22 8.01
CA ASN A 17 2.15 -23.80 8.19
C ASN A 17 3.05 -24.19 7.00
N SER A 18 2.72 -25.30 6.33
CA SER A 18 3.46 -25.80 5.17
C SER A 18 2.57 -26.53 4.16
N VAL A 19 3.01 -26.58 2.91
CA VAL A 19 2.40 -27.39 1.84
C VAL A 19 3.43 -28.26 1.17
N ILE A 20 2.96 -29.37 0.60
CA ILE A 20 3.77 -30.26 -0.23
C ILE A 20 3.43 -29.98 -1.69
N ILE A 21 4.43 -29.57 -2.46
CA ILE A 21 4.32 -29.36 -3.91
C ILE A 21 5.48 -30.11 -4.56
N TRP A 22 5.20 -30.97 -5.53
CA TRP A 22 6.23 -31.76 -6.25
C TRP A 22 7.25 -32.47 -5.34
N ARG A 23 6.78 -33.04 -4.22
CA ARG A 23 7.59 -33.73 -3.19
C ARG A 23 8.50 -32.82 -2.36
N SER A 24 8.36 -31.51 -2.47
CA SER A 24 9.04 -30.52 -1.61
C SER A 24 8.07 -29.98 -0.56
N ILE A 25 8.55 -29.85 0.68
CA ILE A 25 7.84 -29.17 1.77
C ILE A 25 8.21 -27.69 1.73
N ILE A 26 7.22 -26.81 1.65
CA ILE A 26 7.40 -25.37 1.55
C ILE A 26 6.68 -24.70 2.72
N ASP A 27 7.39 -23.86 3.47
CA ASP A 27 6.81 -23.01 4.50
C ASP A 27 6.00 -21.88 3.87
N ILE A 28 4.77 -21.69 4.37
CA ILE A 28 3.87 -20.66 3.86
C ILE A 28 3.88 -19.45 4.79
N LYS A 29 3.77 -18.27 4.20
CA LYS A 29 3.54 -17.02 4.91
C LYS A 29 2.20 -16.43 4.47
N PRO A 30 1.42 -15.83 5.38
CA PRO A 30 0.24 -15.07 4.99
C PRO A 30 0.60 -13.99 3.97
N TYR A 31 -0.20 -13.89 2.91
CA TYR A 31 -0.05 -12.83 1.93
C TYR A 31 -0.88 -11.61 2.35
N PHE A 32 -0.21 -10.47 2.53
CA PHE A 32 -0.85 -9.19 2.78
C PHE A 32 -0.71 -8.33 1.51
N PRO A 33 -1.78 -8.18 0.69
CA PRO A 33 -1.69 -7.37 -0.51
C PRO A 33 -1.41 -5.91 -0.13
N SER A 34 -0.55 -5.25 -0.92
CA SER A 34 -0.33 -3.81 -0.76
C SER A 34 -1.64 -3.06 -1.00
N ILE A 35 -2.11 -2.35 0.03
CA ILE A 35 -3.33 -1.56 -0.07
C ILE A 35 -3.07 -0.38 -1.00
N ARG A 36 -3.97 -0.15 -1.96
CA ARG A 36 -3.84 0.97 -2.90
C ARG A 36 -4.01 2.30 -2.17
N ILE A 37 -3.16 3.25 -2.53
CA ILE A 37 -3.25 4.65 -2.11
C ILE A 37 -4.04 5.42 -3.16
N CYS A 38 -4.93 6.29 -2.69
CA CYS A 38 -5.65 7.22 -3.55
C CYS A 38 -4.75 8.40 -3.91
N TYR A 39 -4.39 8.55 -5.19
CA TYR A 39 -3.57 9.67 -5.67
C TYR A 39 -4.26 11.04 -5.63
N ASN A 40 -5.55 11.10 -5.26
CA ASN A 40 -6.25 12.37 -5.04
C ASN A 40 -6.10 12.87 -3.59
N CYS A 41 -6.31 12.00 -2.59
CA CYS A 41 -6.36 12.41 -1.18
C CYS A 41 -5.29 11.76 -0.28
N GLY A 42 -4.49 10.84 -0.81
CA GLY A 42 -3.43 10.11 -0.10
C GLY A 42 -3.91 9.00 0.84
N ARG A 43 -5.23 8.81 0.99
CA ARG A 43 -5.79 7.77 1.88
C ARG A 43 -5.79 6.40 1.23
N LEU A 44 -5.71 5.37 2.07
CA LEU A 44 -5.75 3.97 1.67
C LEU A 44 -7.16 3.49 1.30
N GLY A 45 -7.23 2.42 0.50
CA GLY A 45 -8.44 1.61 0.31
C GLY A 45 -9.34 2.01 -0.87
N HIS A 46 -8.98 3.03 -1.65
CA HIS A 46 -9.74 3.42 -2.84
C HIS A 46 -8.87 4.08 -3.91
N ILE A 47 -9.40 4.15 -5.13
CA ILE A 47 -8.75 4.83 -6.25
C ILE A 47 -9.26 6.26 -6.42
N ALA A 48 -8.46 7.11 -7.08
CA ALA A 48 -8.82 8.52 -7.32
C ALA A 48 -10.19 8.69 -8.01
N LYS A 49 -10.55 7.78 -8.92
CA LYS A 49 -11.83 7.80 -9.66
C LYS A 49 -13.08 7.77 -8.77
N VAL A 50 -13.01 7.14 -7.60
CA VAL A 50 -14.15 7.03 -6.65
C VAL A 50 -13.96 7.90 -5.41
N CYS A 51 -12.93 8.76 -5.41
CA CYS A 51 -12.63 9.61 -4.28
C CYS A 51 -13.66 10.73 -4.15
N LYS A 52 -14.21 10.92 -2.95
CA LYS A 52 -15.14 12.01 -2.61
C LYS A 52 -14.46 13.17 -1.85
N SER A 53 -13.16 13.05 -1.59
CA SER A 53 -12.39 14.04 -0.84
C SER A 53 -11.80 15.11 -1.76
N SER A 54 -11.52 16.28 -1.22
CA SER A 54 -10.72 17.29 -1.91
C SER A 54 -9.29 16.79 -2.17
N LYS A 55 -8.67 17.33 -3.22
CA LYS A 55 -7.27 17.03 -3.56
C LYS A 55 -6.35 17.48 -2.44
N ARG A 56 -5.40 16.63 -2.07
CA ARG A 56 -4.37 16.90 -1.06
C ARG A 56 -2.99 16.58 -1.60
N CYS A 57 -1.98 17.28 -1.11
CA CYS A 57 -0.60 16.97 -1.45
C CYS A 57 -0.19 15.64 -0.81
N LEU A 58 0.32 14.70 -1.61
CA LEU A 58 0.80 13.40 -1.12
C LEU A 58 2.06 13.50 -0.25
N ASN A 59 2.79 14.63 -0.32
CA ASN A 59 3.99 14.86 0.48
C ASN A 59 3.68 15.39 1.89
N CYS A 60 2.78 16.38 2.02
CA CYS A 60 2.55 17.10 3.28
C CYS A 60 1.12 17.03 3.80
N SER A 61 0.19 16.38 3.10
CA SER A 61 -1.23 16.22 3.46
C SER A 61 -2.11 17.49 3.42
N GLU A 62 -1.53 18.64 3.10
CA GLU A 62 -2.23 19.93 3.03
C GLU A 62 -2.94 20.14 1.68
N MET A 63 -3.93 21.05 1.67
CA MET A 63 -4.69 21.40 0.47
C MET A 63 -4.04 22.58 -0.25
N HIS A 64 -3.27 22.30 -1.30
CA HIS A 64 -2.67 23.31 -2.16
C HIS A 64 -2.36 22.75 -3.57
N ASP A 65 -2.27 23.64 -4.55
CA ASP A 65 -1.99 23.31 -5.95
C ASP A 65 -0.49 23.15 -6.23
N SER A 66 0.22 22.36 -5.42
CA SER A 66 1.60 21.99 -5.79
C SER A 66 1.60 20.87 -6.82
N VAL A 67 2.40 21.06 -7.86
CA VAL A 67 2.78 19.98 -8.78
C VAL A 67 3.49 18.90 -7.97
N GLU A 68 3.11 17.65 -8.23
CA GLU A 68 3.65 16.46 -7.58
C GLU A 68 5.19 16.48 -7.64
N GLY A 69 5.85 16.56 -6.47
CA GLY A 69 7.32 16.60 -6.36
C GLY A 69 7.93 17.93 -5.90
N ASN A 70 7.28 19.08 -6.14
CA ASN A 70 7.82 20.40 -5.77
C ASN A 70 7.16 21.01 -4.51
N CYS A 71 6.77 20.15 -3.56
CA CYS A 71 6.26 20.62 -2.28
C CYS A 71 7.42 20.94 -1.34
N THR A 72 7.57 22.21 -0.96
CA THR A 72 8.58 22.68 0.00
C THR A 72 8.17 22.48 1.47
N ASN A 73 6.92 22.08 1.71
CA ASN A 73 6.42 21.81 3.05
C ASN A 73 7.06 20.54 3.64
N LYS A 74 7.13 20.50 4.98
CA LYS A 74 7.63 19.32 5.70
C LYS A 74 6.77 18.09 5.34
N LYS A 75 7.44 16.97 5.03
CA LYS A 75 6.76 15.72 4.75
C LYS A 75 5.90 15.29 5.94
N LYS A 76 4.65 14.93 5.66
CA LYS A 76 3.67 14.48 6.64
C LYS A 76 2.70 13.53 5.97
N CYS A 77 2.58 12.33 6.52
CA CYS A 77 1.67 11.31 6.03
C CYS A 77 0.23 11.55 6.49
N VAL A 78 -0.73 11.41 5.58
CA VAL A 78 -2.16 11.56 5.91
C VAL A 78 -2.71 10.38 6.72
N ASN A 79 -2.04 9.22 6.66
CA ASN A 79 -2.51 7.99 7.31
C ASN A 79 -1.95 7.81 8.73
N CYS A 80 -0.66 8.10 8.95
CA CYS A 80 0.00 7.92 10.26
C CYS A 80 0.56 9.20 10.88
N SER A 81 0.47 10.36 10.20
CA SER A 81 1.10 11.63 10.61
C SER A 81 2.63 11.62 10.74
N GLY A 82 3.30 10.57 10.28
CA GLY A 82 4.76 10.44 10.29
C GLY A 82 5.48 11.35 9.28
N PRO A 83 6.81 11.56 9.43
CA PRO A 83 7.61 12.48 8.63
C PRO A 83 8.01 11.92 7.24
N HIS A 84 7.05 11.31 6.53
CA HIS A 84 7.22 10.77 5.18
C HIS A 84 6.00 11.12 4.31
N SER A 85 6.05 10.83 3.00
CA SER A 85 4.91 11.01 2.10
C SER A 85 3.90 9.88 2.24
N ALA A 86 2.64 10.12 1.87
CA ALA A 86 1.59 9.10 1.91
C ALA A 86 1.88 7.87 1.03
N SER A 87 2.79 7.99 0.06
CA SER A 87 3.24 6.94 -0.87
C SER A 87 4.45 6.14 -0.38
N ASP A 88 5.01 6.48 0.77
CA ASP A 88 6.19 5.83 1.31
C ASP A 88 5.85 4.44 1.85
N ARG A 89 6.69 3.44 1.56
CA ARG A 89 6.52 2.05 2.04
C ARG A 89 6.93 1.88 3.50
N SER A 90 7.53 2.90 4.11
CA SER A 90 7.83 2.95 5.54
C SER A 90 6.62 3.28 6.41
N CYS A 91 5.47 3.57 5.80
CA CYS A 91 4.20 3.81 6.50
C CYS A 91 3.55 2.52 6.98
#